data_AF-A0A941PT96-F1
#
_entry.id   AF-A0A941PT96-F1
#
_cell.length_a   1.000
_cell.length_b   1.000
_cell.length_c   1.000
_cell.angle_alpha   90.00
_cell.angle_beta   90.00
_cell.angle_gamma   90.00
#
_symmetry.space_group_name_H-M   'P 1'
#
loop_
_entity.id
_entity.type
_entity.pdbx_description
1 polymer ?
#
loop_
_entity_poly.entity_id
_entity_poly.type
_entity_poly.pdbx_seq_one_letter_code
_entity_poly.pdbx_strand_id
1 'polypeptide(L)' 'LLQVLDGHLKGRAWMLGEDYSIADIAIFPWVRNLVGWYEAGDLVGFERFAQVRRVLDAFVARPAVQRGLKVPA' A
#
# COMPACT_ATOMS: atom_id res chain seq x y z
N LEU A 1 4.00 -9.01 -9.39
CA LEU A 1 2.96 -8.65 -8.38
C LEU A 1 2.63 -7.16 -8.39
N LEU A 2 3.57 -6.25 -8.10
CA LEU A 2 3.28 -4.80 -8.02
C LEU A 2 2.61 -4.24 -9.29
N GLN A 3 3.01 -4.69 -10.47
CA GLN A 3 2.38 -4.31 -11.74
C GLN A 3 0.88 -4.69 -11.83
N VAL A 4 0.49 -5.83 -11.24
CA VAL A 4 -0.92 -6.25 -11.17
C VAL A 4 -1.71 -5.32 -10.27
N LEU A 5 -1.16 -4.97 -9.10
CA LEU A 5 -1.78 -4.01 -8.19
C LEU A 5 -1.91 -2.63 -8.82
N ASP A 6 -0.85 -2.15 -9.49
CA ASP A 6 -0.84 -0.82 -10.12
C ASP A 6 -1.88 -0.70 -11.23
N GLY A 7 -1.97 -1.71 -12.10
CA GLY A 7 -3.01 -1.79 -13.13
C GLY A 7 -4.41 -1.89 -12.54
N HIS A 8 -4.59 -2.69 -11.48
CA HIS A 8 -5.87 -2.84 -10.79
C HIS A 8 -6.33 -1.55 -10.09
N LEU A 9 -5.42 -0.77 -9.53
CA LEU A 9 -5.73 0.47 -8.82
C LEU A 9 -5.99 1.66 -9.75
N LYS A 10 -5.85 1.48 -11.08
CA LYS A 10 -6.16 2.52 -12.05
C LYS A 10 -7.65 2.86 -11.99
N GLY A 11 -7.96 4.11 -11.62
CA GLY A 11 -9.33 4.61 -11.51
C GLY A 11 -10.11 4.06 -10.30
N ARG A 12 -9.43 3.49 -9.30
CA ARG A 12 -10.05 3.00 -8.06
C ARG A 12 -9.41 3.66 -6.85
N ALA A 13 -10.20 4.13 -5.88
CA ALA A 13 -9.67 4.70 -4.65
C ALA A 13 -8.92 3.64 -3.83
N TRP A 14 -9.48 2.43 -3.76
CA TRP A 14 -9.03 1.26 -2.99
C TRP A 14 -9.17 -0.03 -3.80
N MET A 15 -8.79 -1.17 -3.23
CA MET A 15 -8.80 -2.46 -3.92
C MET A 15 -10.19 -2.91 -4.39
N LEU A 16 -11.27 -2.46 -3.74
CA LEU A 16 -12.65 -2.77 -4.11
C LEU A 16 -13.42 -1.59 -4.74
N GLY A 17 -12.71 -0.61 -5.31
CA GLY A 17 -13.33 0.56 -5.94
C GLY A 17 -13.23 1.78 -5.02
N GLU A 18 -14.37 2.33 -4.60
CA GLU A 18 -14.39 3.53 -3.74
C GLU A 18 -14.24 3.21 -2.25
N ASP A 19 -14.56 1.97 -1.84
CA ASP A 19 -14.63 1.59 -0.44
C ASP A 19 -13.33 0.97 0.07
N TYR A 20 -12.86 1.48 1.20
CA TYR A 20 -11.77 0.88 1.97
C TYR A 20 -12.22 -0.45 2.59
N SER A 21 -11.39 -1.49 2.44
CA SER A 21 -11.78 -2.85 2.80
C SER A 21 -10.66 -3.62 3.52
N ILE A 22 -11.00 -4.84 3.97
CA ILE A 22 -10.00 -5.78 4.50
C ILE A 22 -8.93 -6.17 3.46
N ALA A 23 -9.21 -6.03 2.16
CA ALA A 23 -8.19 -6.27 1.13
C ALA A 23 -7.05 -5.25 1.24
N ASP A 24 -7.37 -3.98 1.47
CA ASP A 24 -6.38 -2.92 1.64
C ASP A 24 -5.57 -3.14 2.93
N ILE A 25 -6.26 -3.53 4.02
CA ILE A 25 -5.63 -3.90 5.29
C ILE A 25 -4.65 -5.06 5.13
N ALA A 26 -4.99 -6.07 4.31
CA ALA A 26 -4.15 -7.24 4.09
C ALA A 26 -2.95 -6.95 3.18
N ILE A 27 -3.09 -6.05 2.20
CA ILE A 27 -2.09 -5.83 1.14
C ILE A 27 -1.08 -4.74 1.51
N PHE A 28 -1.55 -3.56 1.92
CA PHE A 28 -0.67 -2.38 2.02
C PHE A 28 0.38 -2.42 3.14
N PRO A 29 0.19 -3.14 4.27
CA PRO A 29 1.29 -3.35 5.22
C PRO A 29 2.49 -4.07 4.60
N TRP A 30 2.25 -5.03 3.69
CA TRP A 30 3.33 -5.71 2.97
C TRP A 30 4.05 -4.80 1.98
N VAL A 31 3.30 -3.94 1.27
CA VAL A 31 3.89 -2.95 0.37
C VAL A 31 4.75 -1.96 1.16
N ARG A 32 4.26 -1.45 2.30
CA ARG A 32 5.02 -0.59 3.22
C ARG A 32 6.32 -1.25 3.66
N ASN A 33 6.26 -2.52 4.08
CA ASN A 33 7.43 -3.24 4.59
C ASN A 33 8.47 -3.47 3.48
N LEU A 34 8.03 -3.81 2.27
CA LEU A 34 8.89 -4.02 1.11
C LEU A 34 9.73 -2.78 0.78
N VAL A 35 9.11 -1.61 0.74
CA VAL A 35 9.78 -0.37 0.31
C VAL A 35 10.48 0.38 1.45
N GLY A 36 10.04 0.16 2.69
CA GLY A 36 10.62 0.75 3.89
C GLY A 36 11.67 -0.16 4.53
N TRP A 37 11.22 -1.09 5.37
CA TRP A 37 12.10 -1.90 6.23
C TRP A 37 13.03 -2.84 5.44
N TYR A 38 12.54 -3.43 4.34
CA TYR A 38 13.38 -4.27 3.49
C TYR A 38 14.25 -3.46 2.52
N GLU A 39 14.07 -2.15 2.45
CA GLU A 39 14.82 -1.24 1.56
C GLU A 39 14.84 -1.71 0.09
N ALA A 40 13.85 -2.50 -0.33
CA ALA A 40 13.83 -3.12 -1.66
C ALA A 40 13.14 -2.23 -2.70
N GLY A 41 12.86 -0.97 -2.37
CA GLY A 41 12.16 -0.02 -3.24
C GLY A 41 12.86 0.17 -4.59
N ASP A 42 14.18 0.38 -4.57
CA ASP A 42 14.98 0.56 -5.78
C ASP A 42 15.08 -0.75 -6.59
N LEU A 43 15.28 -1.88 -5.88
CA LEU A 43 15.39 -3.21 -6.50
C LEU A 43 14.14 -3.57 -7.31
N VAL A 44 12.95 -3.22 -6.83
CA VAL A 44 11.68 -3.50 -7.52
C VAL A 44 11.25 -2.38 -8.47
N GLY A 45 12.01 -1.27 -8.51
CA GLY A 45 11.70 -0.07 -9.27
C GLY A 45 10.39 0.57 -8.83
N PHE A 46 10.19 0.74 -7.52
CA PHE A 46 8.89 1.12 -6.94
C PHE A 46 8.33 2.45 -7.47
N GLU A 47 9.21 3.39 -7.83
CA GLU A 47 8.84 4.70 -8.39
C GLU A 47 7.94 4.63 -9.64
N ARG A 48 7.98 3.54 -10.41
CA ARG A 48 7.12 3.40 -11.61
C ARG A 48 5.66 3.03 -11.31
N PHE A 49 5.34 2.63 -10.09
CA PHE A 49 3.99 2.17 -9.70
C PHE A 49 3.21 3.30 -9.02
N ALA A 50 2.81 4.29 -9.81
CA ALA A 50 2.18 5.52 -9.32
C ALA A 50 0.86 5.27 -8.57
N GLN A 51 0.06 4.29 -8.98
CA GLN A 51 -1.20 3.98 -8.32
C GLN A 51 -0.97 3.25 -7.00
N VAL A 52 -0.01 2.32 -6.97
CA VAL A 52 0.36 1.64 -5.72
C VAL A 52 0.90 2.64 -4.70
N ARG A 53 1.77 3.58 -5.13
CA ARG A 53 2.27 4.66 -4.27
C ARG A 53 1.14 5.54 -3.75
N ARG A 54 0.26 6.03 -4.63
CA ARG A 54 -0.89 6.87 -4.24
C ARG A 54 -1.73 6.21 -3.13
N VAL A 55 -2.04 4.92 -3.29
CA VAL A 55 -2.87 4.22 -2.31
C VAL A 55 -2.09 3.87 -1.04
N LEU A 56 -0.79 3.55 -1.16
CA LEU A 56 0.07 3.37 0.01
C LEU A 56 0.13 4.64 0.87
N ASP A 57 0.32 5.81 0.25
CA ASP A 57 0.38 7.10 0.94
C ASP A 57 -0.94 7.39 1.67
N ALA A 58 -2.07 7.17 0.99
CA ALA A 58 -3.39 7.29 1.60
C ALA A 58 -3.60 6.29 2.74
N PHE A 59 -3.11 5.06 2.61
CA PHE A 59 -3.22 4.01 3.62
C PHE A 59 -2.46 4.37 4.91
N VAL A 60 -1.19 4.78 4.80
CA VAL A 60 -0.33 5.09 5.96
C VAL A 60 -0.71 6.40 6.66
N ALA A 61 -1.44 7.29 5.98
CA ALA A 61 -1.99 8.51 6.57
C ALA A 61 -3.18 8.24 7.53
N ARG A 62 -3.80 7.05 7.49
CA ARG A 62 -4.98 6.74 8.32
C ARG A 62 -4.58 6.61 9.80
N PRO A 63 -5.25 7.33 10.73
CA PRO A 63 -4.93 7.24 12.17
C PRO A 63 -5.02 5.82 12.74
N ALA A 64 -5.97 5.00 12.26
CA ALA A 64 -6.11 3.61 12.69
C ALA A 64 -4.94 2.72 12.23
N VAL A 65 -4.42 2.95 11.02
CA VAL A 65 -3.25 2.23 10.48
C VAL A 65 -2.02 2.58 11.30
N GLN A 66 -1.79 3.86 11.60
CA GLN A 66 -0.66 4.30 12.42
C GLN A 66 -0.69 3.70 13.83
N ARG A 67 -1.87 3.57 14.43
CA ARG A 67 -2.03 2.87 15.72
C ARG A 67 -1.73 1.37 15.59
N GLY A 68 -2.34 0.70 14.61
CA GLY A 68 -2.17 -0.74 14.41
C GLY A 68 -0.73 -1.16 14.11
N LEU A 69 0.03 -0.34 13.40
CA LEU A 69 1.45 -0.58 13.10
C LEU A 69 2.37 -0.52 14.33
N LYS A 70 1.87 -0.04 15.49
CA LYS A 70 2.63 0.12 16.74
C LYS A 70 2.18 -0.85 17.84
N VAL A 71 1.39 -1.87 17.52
CA VAL A 71 0.89 -2.87 18.49
C VAL A 71 1.56 -4.23 18.18
N PRO A 72 2.00 -5.02 19.18
CA PRO A 72 1.84 -4.83 20.63
C PRO A 72 2.77 -3.79 21.27
N ALA A 73 3.91 -3.48 20.62
CA ALA A 73 5.06 -2.72 21.15
C ALA A 73 5.63 -3.23 22.48
#